data_AF-A0A349QAJ3-F1
#
_entry.id   AF-A0A349QAJ3-F1
#
_cell.length_a   1.000
_cell.length_b   1.000
_cell.length_c   1.000
_cell.angle_alpha   90.00
_cell.angle_beta   90.00
_cell.angle_gamma   90.00
#
_symmetry.space_group_name_H-M   'P 1'
#
loop_
_entity.id
_entity.type
_entity.pdbx_description
1 polymer ?
#
loop_
_entity_poly.entity_id
_entity_poly.type
_entity_poly.pdbx_seq_one_letter_code
_entity_poly.pdbx_strand_id
1 'polypeptide(L)'
;MTSSDVVVKVRGILRRVSGEKQKVGHLGTLDPIGTGVLPIAVGTATRLFDYMQQKVKVYRATFVFGETTDTLDCTGKVVENSSVIPTRKQIDEATKNIIGDVEQIPPQYSAKSVGGVRAYDLARKGIQVELKPKIVTVYYVKAVDCDIDGTP
;
A
#
# COMPACT_ATOMS: atom_id res chain seq x y z
N MET A 1 -3.12 13.72 1.94
CA MET A 1 -2.20 14.14 0.86
C MET A 1 -1.81 12.89 0.10
N THR A 2 -1.98 12.87 -1.21
CA THR A 2 -1.63 11.72 -2.06
C THR A 2 -0.19 11.81 -2.54
N SER A 3 0.35 10.70 -3.06
CA SER A 3 1.66 10.71 -3.74
C SER A 3 1.71 11.70 -4.91
N SER A 4 0.58 11.91 -5.60
CA SER A 4 0.45 12.90 -6.69
C SER A 4 0.52 14.34 -6.16
N ASP A 5 -0.07 14.62 -5.00
CA ASP A 5 -0.02 15.94 -4.37
C ASP A 5 1.44 16.31 -4.03
N VAL A 6 2.24 15.34 -3.56
CA VAL A 6 3.67 15.54 -3.31
C VAL A 6 4.41 15.91 -4.60
N VAL A 7 4.12 15.24 -5.72
CA VAL A 7 4.71 15.59 -7.02
C VAL A 7 4.36 17.02 -7.44
N VAL A 8 3.11 17.44 -7.26
CA VAL A 8 2.67 18.81 -7.57
C VAL A 8 3.43 19.83 -6.71
N LYS A 9 3.56 19.55 -5.41
CA LYS A 9 4.29 20.41 -4.46
C LYS A 9 5.77 20.54 -4.83
N VAL A 10 6.46 19.42 -5.10
CA VAL A 10 7.87 19.41 -5.51
C VAL A 10 8.06 20.19 -6.81
N ARG A 11 7.20 19.97 -7.80
CA ARG A 11 7.24 20.71 -9.08
C ARG A 11 7.08 22.21 -8.88
N GLY A 12 6.18 22.64 -7.99
CA GLY A 12 5.98 24.05 -7.65
C GLY A 12 7.18 24.67 -6.92
N ILE A 13 7.87 23.93 -6.07
CA ILE A 13 9.12 24.37 -5.43
C ILE A 13 10.21 24.54 -6.49
N LEU A 14 10.44 23.52 -7.33
CA LEU A 14 11.49 23.56 -8.35
C LEU A 14 11.27 24.69 -9.36
N ARG A 15 10.02 24.94 -9.78
CA ARG A 15 9.72 26.06 -10.69
C ARG A 15 10.06 27.42 -10.07
N ARG A 16 9.79 27.61 -8.78
CA ARG A 16 10.11 28.86 -8.08
C ARG A 16 11.62 29.08 -7.94
N VAL A 17 12.38 28.01 -7.73
CA VAL A 17 13.83 28.09 -7.50
C VAL A 17 14.62 28.15 -8.81
N SER A 18 14.24 27.35 -9.81
CA SER A 18 14.97 27.25 -11.08
C SER A 18 14.44 28.18 -12.18
N GLY A 19 13.25 28.77 -12.01
CA GLY A 19 12.56 29.53 -13.06
C GLY A 19 11.91 28.67 -14.13
N GLU A 20 12.23 27.38 -14.21
CA GLU A 20 11.82 26.48 -15.28
C GLU A 20 10.87 25.37 -14.81
N LYS A 21 10.04 24.88 -15.73
CA LYS A 21 9.15 23.75 -15.47
C LYS A 21 9.94 22.44 -15.60
N GLN A 22 10.24 21.82 -14.47
CA GLN A 22 10.89 20.50 -14.42
C GLN A 22 9.88 19.35 -14.55
N LYS A 23 10.29 18.28 -15.23
CA LYS A 23 9.57 16.99 -15.21
C LYS A 23 9.74 16.37 -13.83
N VAL A 24 8.65 15.95 -13.18
CA VAL A 24 8.69 15.37 -11.82
C VAL A 24 7.68 14.22 -11.75
N GLY A 25 8.08 13.10 -11.14
CA GLY A 25 7.21 11.98 -10.81
C GLY A 25 7.71 11.21 -9.59
N HIS A 26 6.91 10.26 -9.10
CA HIS A 26 7.24 9.40 -7.95
C HIS A 26 7.47 7.95 -8.37
N LEU A 27 8.26 7.22 -7.59
CA LEU A 27 8.77 5.87 -7.89
C LEU A 27 7.97 4.73 -7.22
N GLY A 28 6.67 4.96 -7.05
CA GLY A 28 5.77 4.07 -6.32
C GLY A 28 4.75 4.87 -5.53
N THR A 29 3.52 4.38 -5.47
CA THR A 29 2.44 5.04 -4.73
C THR A 29 2.52 4.62 -3.27
N LEU A 30 2.50 5.60 -2.38
CA LEU A 30 2.17 5.41 -0.97
C LEU A 30 0.68 5.77 -0.79
N ASP A 31 -0.04 4.92 -0.07
CA ASP A 31 -1.45 5.17 0.23
C ASP A 31 -1.60 6.45 1.08
N PRO A 32 -2.72 7.19 0.97
CA PRO A 32 -2.87 8.47 1.65
C PRO A 32 -2.78 8.42 3.18
N ILE A 33 -3.10 7.26 3.77
CA ILE A 33 -2.98 6.99 5.21
C ILE A 33 -1.56 6.56 5.62
N GLY A 34 -0.77 6.09 4.65
CA GLY A 34 0.59 5.67 4.86
C GLY A 34 1.50 6.89 5.04
N THR A 35 2.52 6.72 5.86
CA THR A 35 3.66 7.63 5.94
C THR A 35 4.93 6.88 5.61
N GLY A 36 5.97 7.59 5.17
CA GLY A 36 7.27 6.98 4.91
C GLY A 36 7.96 7.55 3.67
N VAL A 37 8.81 6.70 3.08
CA VAL A 37 9.68 7.09 1.98
C VAL A 37 8.90 7.09 0.66
N LEU A 38 8.85 8.26 0.01
CA LEU A 38 8.32 8.43 -1.34
C LEU A 38 9.44 8.93 -2.26
N PRO A 39 10.12 8.06 -3.02
CA PRO A 39 11.21 8.51 -3.87
C PRO A 39 10.67 9.33 -5.05
N ILE A 40 11.23 10.53 -5.24
CA ILE A 40 10.85 11.48 -6.29
C ILE A 40 11.99 11.59 -7.29
N ALA A 41 11.68 11.49 -8.58
CA ALA A 41 12.64 11.76 -9.65
C ALA A 41 12.31 13.06 -10.38
N VAL A 42 13.36 13.75 -10.81
CA VAL A 42 13.30 15.06 -11.46
C VAL A 42 14.04 14.99 -12.80
N GLY A 43 13.51 15.66 -13.82
CA GLY A 43 14.12 15.75 -15.14
C GLY A 43 14.34 14.37 -15.78
N THR A 44 15.55 14.15 -16.26
CA THR A 44 15.95 12.90 -16.93
C THR A 44 15.94 11.68 -16.00
N ALA A 45 16.09 11.87 -14.69
CA ALA A 45 16.01 10.78 -13.70
C ALA A 45 14.64 10.07 -13.70
N THR A 46 13.59 10.74 -14.20
CA THR A 46 12.26 10.09 -14.38
C THR A 46 12.29 8.90 -15.35
N ARG A 47 13.35 8.77 -16.16
CA ARG A 47 13.55 7.61 -17.06
C ARG A 47 14.00 6.35 -16.31
N LEU A 48 14.39 6.47 -15.04
CA LEU A 48 14.84 5.34 -14.21
C LEU A 48 13.67 4.61 -13.52
N PHE A 49 12.42 4.96 -13.83
CA PHE A 49 11.24 4.40 -13.18
C PHE A 49 11.15 2.88 -13.32
N ASP A 50 11.43 2.37 -14.52
CA ASP A 50 11.32 0.94 -14.81
C ASP A 50 12.34 0.10 -14.02
N TYR A 51 13.53 0.65 -13.77
CA TYR A 51 14.59 -0.03 -13.01
C TYR A 51 14.35 -0.07 -11.50
N MET A 52 13.48 0.80 -10.98
CA MET A 52 13.24 0.95 -9.55
C MET A 52 11.98 0.19 -9.08
N GLN A 53 11.19 -0.37 -9.99
CA GLN A 53 9.96 -1.10 -9.66
C GLN A 53 10.23 -2.43 -8.93
N GLN A 54 11.40 -3.03 -9.11
CA GLN A 54 11.76 -4.33 -8.52
C GLN A 54 12.47 -4.24 -7.15
N LYS A 55 12.34 -3.11 -6.46
CA LYS A 55 13.00 -2.95 -5.15
C LYS A 55 12.21 -3.58 -4.02
N VAL A 56 12.96 -4.17 -3.09
CA VAL A 56 12.45 -4.61 -1.79
C VAL A 56 11.94 -3.40 -1.02
N LYS A 57 10.76 -3.55 -0.41
CA LYS A 57 10.14 -2.53 0.43
C LYS A 57 9.93 -3.11 1.82
N VAL A 58 10.15 -2.29 2.83
CA VAL A 58 9.93 -2.63 4.23
C VAL A 58 8.81 -1.76 4.75
N TYR A 59 7.84 -2.38 5.41
CA TYR A 59 6.67 -1.72 5.96
C TYR A 59 6.57 -2.01 7.46
N ARG A 60 6.08 -1.01 8.20
CA ARG A 60 5.55 -1.21 9.55
C ARG A 60 4.06 -0.88 9.47
N ALA A 61 3.24 -1.83 9.91
CA ALA A 61 1.79 -1.70 9.92
C ALA A 61 1.25 -2.14 11.28
N THR A 62 0.10 -1.58 11.65
CA THR A 62 -0.68 -1.96 12.82
C THR A 62 -1.99 -2.53 12.32
N PHE A 63 -2.39 -3.66 12.88
CA PHE A 63 -3.63 -4.35 12.54
C PHE A 63 -4.54 -4.38 13.76
N VAL A 64 -5.84 -4.23 13.53
CA VAL A 64 -6.87 -4.49 14.53
C VAL A 64 -7.48 -5.85 14.19
N PHE A 65 -7.48 -6.76 15.16
CA PHE A 65 -8.14 -8.05 15.00
C PHE A 65 -9.60 -7.96 15.43
N GLY A 66 -10.47 -8.74 14.78
CA GLY A 66 -11.90 -8.78 15.09
C GLY A 66 -12.77 -7.87 14.22
N GLU A 67 -12.18 -7.06 13.33
CA GLU A 67 -12.93 -6.20 12.41
C GLU A 67 -12.39 -6.35 10.97
N THR A 68 -13.29 -6.40 9.99
CA THR A 68 -12.95 -6.31 8.57
C THR A 68 -13.66 -5.12 7.95
N THR A 69 -12.93 -4.31 7.18
CA THR A 69 -13.46 -3.15 6.45
C THR A 69 -13.48 -3.40 4.94
N ASP A 70 -14.38 -2.72 4.23
CA ASP A 70 -14.49 -2.80 2.77
C ASP A 70 -13.22 -2.38 2.01
N THR A 71 -12.45 -1.43 2.56
CA THR A 71 -11.17 -0.95 2.00
C THR A 71 -9.96 -1.73 2.48
N LEU A 72 -10.13 -2.67 3.43
CA LEU A 72 -9.04 -3.38 4.12
C LEU A 72 -8.06 -2.46 4.87
N ASP A 73 -8.53 -1.25 5.23
CA ASP A 73 -7.80 -0.29 6.06
C ASP A 73 -8.76 0.47 6.99
N CYS A 74 -8.21 1.34 7.84
CA CYS A 74 -8.97 2.11 8.83
C CYS A 74 -9.87 3.21 8.26
N THR A 75 -9.89 3.42 6.93
CA THR A 75 -10.74 4.44 6.28
C THR A 75 -12.05 3.87 5.76
N GLY A 76 -12.16 2.55 5.70
CA GLY A 76 -13.33 1.84 5.22
C GLY A 76 -14.45 1.76 6.25
N LYS A 77 -15.58 1.22 5.81
CA LYS A 77 -16.69 0.86 6.70
C LYS A 77 -16.52 -0.58 7.14
N VAL A 78 -16.80 -0.86 8.41
CA VAL A 78 -16.82 -2.22 8.93
C VAL A 78 -17.92 -3.01 8.22
N VAL A 79 -17.53 -4.13 7.61
CA VAL A 79 -18.43 -5.05 6.88
C VAL A 79 -18.60 -6.38 7.62
N GLU A 80 -17.66 -6.72 8.50
CA GLU A 80 -17.68 -7.95 9.29
C GLU A 80 -17.02 -7.72 10.65
N ASN A 81 -17.56 -8.38 11.68
CA ASN A 81 -17.02 -8.38 13.03
C ASN A 81 -16.85 -9.82 13.53
N SER A 82 -15.82 -10.05 14.34
CA SER A 82 -15.53 -11.32 14.98
C SER A 82 -15.05 -11.07 16.41
N SER A 83 -15.57 -11.85 17.36
CA SER A 83 -15.07 -11.86 18.74
C SER A 83 -13.78 -12.68 18.91
N VAL A 84 -13.33 -13.35 17.84
CA VAL A 84 -12.13 -14.19 17.88
C VAL A 84 -10.89 -13.31 17.70
N ILE A 85 -10.15 -13.14 18.78
CA ILE A 85 -8.85 -12.44 18.79
C ILE A 85 -7.73 -13.49 18.92
N PRO A 86 -6.77 -13.53 17.98
CA PRO A 86 -5.70 -14.53 18.02
C PRO A 86 -4.67 -14.19 19.11
N THR A 87 -4.22 -15.20 19.85
CA THR A 87 -3.11 -15.07 20.78
C THR A 87 -1.81 -14.71 20.04
N ARG A 88 -0.83 -14.14 20.77
CA ARG A 88 0.50 -13.86 20.20
C ARG A 88 1.12 -15.08 19.52
N LYS A 89 1.01 -16.26 20.12
CA LYS A 89 1.53 -17.51 19.55
C LYS A 89 0.86 -17.86 18.22
N GLN A 90 -0.46 -17.71 18.11
CA GLN A 90 -1.18 -17.96 16.86
C GLN A 90 -0.76 -16.99 15.76
N ILE A 91 -0.50 -15.72 16.09
CA ILE A 91 0.03 -14.74 15.14
C ILE A 91 1.43 -15.14 14.68
N ASP A 92 2.33 -15.46 15.60
CA ASP A 92 3.70 -15.85 15.26
C ASP A 92 3.73 -17.13 14.40
N GLU A 93 2.82 -18.07 14.61
CA GLU A 93 2.65 -19.25 13.75
C GLU A 93 2.08 -18.89 12.37
N ALA A 94 1.03 -18.07 12.31
CA ALA A 94 0.42 -17.65 11.06
C ALA A 94 1.39 -16.85 10.17
N THR A 95 2.23 -15.99 10.76
CA THR A 95 3.21 -15.20 10.02
C THR A 95 4.29 -16.05 9.34
N LYS A 96 4.60 -17.25 9.85
CA LYS A 96 5.55 -18.16 9.18
C LYS A 96 5.01 -18.68 7.85
N ASN A 97 3.70 -18.88 7.76
CA ASN A 97 3.04 -19.43 6.57
C ASN A 97 3.00 -18.44 5.39
N ILE A 98 3.27 -17.16 5.65
CA ILE A 98 3.28 -16.12 4.62
C ILE A 98 4.69 -15.71 4.19
N ILE A 99 5.74 -16.32 4.75
CA ILE A 99 7.14 -16.07 4.35
C ILE A 99 7.47 -16.92 3.11
N GLY A 100 8.14 -16.32 2.13
CA GLY A 100 8.44 -16.94 0.84
C GLY A 100 7.53 -16.43 -0.27
N ASP A 101 7.39 -17.24 -1.33
CA ASP A 101 6.51 -16.92 -2.46
C ASP A 101 5.07 -17.29 -2.14
N VAL A 102 4.18 -16.29 -2.17
CA VAL A 102 2.76 -16.46 -1.87
C VAL A 102 1.89 -15.85 -2.97
N GLU A 103 0.75 -16.48 -3.23
CA GLU A 103 -0.26 -15.90 -4.11
C GLU A 103 -1.09 -14.87 -3.36
N GLN A 104 -1.08 -13.63 -3.84
CA GLN A 104 -1.87 -12.55 -3.29
C GLN A 104 -2.92 -12.07 -4.30
N ILE A 105 -4.18 -12.08 -3.87
CA ILE A 105 -5.25 -11.40 -4.60
C ILE A 105 -5.18 -9.91 -4.21
N PRO A 106 -4.99 -9.00 -5.17
CA PRO A 106 -4.97 -7.57 -4.87
C PRO A 106 -6.33 -7.08 -4.37
N PRO A 107 -6.39 -6.02 -3.55
CA PRO A 107 -7.66 -5.44 -3.16
C PRO A 107 -8.40 -4.84 -4.37
N GLN A 108 -9.74 -4.86 -4.31
CA GLN A 108 -10.63 -4.23 -5.29
C GLN A 108 -10.33 -2.72 -5.40
N TYR A 109 -10.05 -2.07 -4.27
CA TYR A 109 -9.64 -0.67 -4.18
C TYR A 109 -8.15 -0.43 -4.54
N SER A 110 -7.61 -1.12 -5.56
CA SER A 110 -6.23 -0.91 -6.01
C SER A 110 -6.12 0.02 -7.22
N ALA A 111 -4.94 0.63 -7.40
CA ALA A 111 -4.62 1.45 -8.57
C ALA A 111 -4.40 0.64 -9.86
N LYS A 112 -4.62 -0.69 -9.84
CA LYS A 112 -4.47 -1.54 -11.03
C LYS A 112 -5.49 -1.15 -12.08
N SER A 113 -5.04 -1.03 -13.33
CA SER A 113 -5.94 -0.82 -14.46
C SER A 113 -6.46 -2.16 -14.96
N VAL A 114 -7.78 -2.30 -15.09
CA VAL A 114 -8.43 -3.43 -15.75
C VAL A 114 -9.22 -2.88 -16.94
N GLY A 115 -8.87 -3.31 -18.15
CA GLY A 115 -9.49 -2.81 -19.38
C GLY A 115 -9.29 -1.30 -19.65
N GLY A 116 -8.25 -0.68 -19.06
CA GLY A 116 -7.97 0.76 -19.23
C GLY A 116 -8.57 1.67 -18.15
N VAL A 117 -9.37 1.13 -17.22
CA VAL A 117 -9.96 1.87 -16.09
C VAL A 117 -9.35 1.38 -14.79
N ARG A 118 -9.06 2.28 -13.84
CA ARG A 118 -8.51 1.90 -12.53
C ARG A 118 -9.57 1.12 -11.74
N ALA A 119 -9.16 0.01 -11.13
CA ALA A 119 -10.03 -0.88 -10.36
C ALA A 119 -10.74 -0.13 -9.22
N TYR A 120 -10.05 0.81 -8.57
CA TYR A 120 -10.66 1.73 -7.60
C TYR A 120 -11.88 2.52 -8.15
N ASP A 121 -11.80 3.03 -9.38
CA ASP A 121 -12.88 3.81 -9.99
C ASP A 121 -14.09 2.92 -10.34
N LEU A 122 -13.85 1.64 -10.63
CA LEU A 122 -14.89 0.63 -10.88
C LEU A 122 -15.54 0.15 -9.56
N ALA A 123 -14.73 -0.07 -8.52
CA ALA A 123 -15.21 -0.46 -7.20
C ALA A 123 -16.13 0.61 -6.58
N ARG A 124 -15.78 1.90 -6.72
CA ARG A 124 -16.65 3.02 -6.32
C ARG A 124 -17.99 3.07 -7.07
N LYS A 125 -18.07 2.49 -8.27
CA LYS A 125 -19.29 2.37 -9.07
C LYS A 125 -20.05 1.08 -8.82
N GLY A 126 -19.62 0.25 -7.86
CA GLY A 126 -20.23 -1.03 -7.53
C GLY A 126 -19.95 -2.16 -8.53
N ILE A 127 -19.01 -1.96 -9.46
CA ILE A 127 -18.64 -2.98 -10.45
C ILE A 127 -17.53 -3.84 -9.83
N GLN A 128 -17.85 -5.10 -9.51
CA GLN A 128 -16.85 -6.07 -9.06
C GLN A 128 -15.95 -6.49 -10.23
N VAL A 129 -14.64 -6.41 -10.01
CA VAL A 129 -13.65 -6.80 -10.99
C VAL A 129 -12.99 -8.09 -10.53
N GLU A 130 -12.96 -9.11 -11.37
CA GLU A 130 -12.24 -10.33 -11.05
C GLU A 130 -10.72 -10.08 -11.13
N LEU A 131 -10.06 -10.09 -9.98
CA LEU A 131 -8.63 -9.80 -9.88
C LEU A 131 -7.85 -11.12 -9.86
N LYS A 132 -7.00 -11.32 -10.86
CA LYS A 132 -6.10 -12.48 -10.91
C LYS A 132 -5.07 -12.41 -9.77
N PRO A 133 -4.80 -13.54 -9.07
CA PRO A 133 -3.71 -13.64 -8.12
C PRO A 133 -2.36 -13.25 -8.75
N LYS A 134 -1.46 -12.72 -7.93
CA LYS A 134 -0.07 -12.50 -8.30
C LYS A 134 0.85 -13.09 -7.26
N ILE A 135 1.94 -13.68 -7.71
CA ILE A 135 3.02 -14.12 -6.81
C ILE A 135 3.72 -12.89 -6.26
N VAL A 136 3.85 -12.85 -4.93
CA VAL A 136 4.67 -11.88 -4.19
C VAL A 136 5.61 -12.64 -3.27
N THR A 137 6.82 -12.10 -3.09
CA THR A 137 7.81 -12.69 -2.19
C THR A 137 7.84 -11.89 -0.89
N VAL A 138 7.54 -12.55 0.23
CA VAL A 138 7.67 -11.99 1.58
C VAL A 138 8.99 -12.48 2.18
N TYR A 139 9.95 -11.57 2.31
CA TYR A 139 11.30 -11.93 2.80
C TYR A 139 11.34 -12.23 4.29
N TYR A 140 10.59 -11.46 5.09
CA TYR A 140 10.47 -11.67 6.52
C TYR A 140 9.23 -10.97 7.06
N VAL A 141 8.74 -11.46 8.20
CA VAL A 141 7.72 -10.80 9.01
C VAL A 141 8.20 -10.82 10.45
N LYS A 142 8.03 -9.70 11.15
CA LYS A 142 8.37 -9.58 12.56
C LYS A 142 7.26 -8.83 13.27
N ALA A 143 6.60 -9.48 14.23
CA ALA A 143 5.68 -8.81 15.14
C ALA A 143 6.48 -7.97 16.15
N VAL A 144 6.32 -6.65 16.06
CA VAL A 144 7.10 -5.65 16.83
C VAL A 144 6.47 -5.32 18.16
N ASP A 145 5.14 -5.22 18.17
CA ASP A 145 4.33 -4.80 19.32
C ASP A 145 2.98 -5.52 19.27
N CYS A 146 2.38 -5.83 20.42
CA CYS A 146 1.21 -6.70 20.47
C CYS A 146 0.40 -6.51 21.77
N ASP A 147 -0.55 -5.58 21.72
CA ASP A 147 -1.47 -5.28 22.82
C ASP A 147 -2.67 -6.24 22.83
N ILE A 148 -2.41 -7.55 22.85
CA ILE A 148 -3.47 -8.57 22.76
C ILE A 148 -3.77 -9.22 24.11
N ASP A 149 -2.89 -9.02 25.09
CA ASP A 149 -3.01 -9.65 26.41
C ASP A 149 -3.70 -8.76 27.46
N GLY A 150 -4.39 -7.68 27.05
CA GLY A 150 -5.14 -6.81 27.96
C GLY A 150 -4.29 -6.25 29.12
N THR A 151 -2.97 -6.21 28.95
CA THR A 151 -2.05 -5.64 29.94
C THR A 151 -1.76 -4.21 29.50
N PRO A 152 -1.99 -3.21 30.39
CA PRO A 152 -1.84 -1.79 30.05
C PRO A 152 -0.40 -1.39 29.71
#